data_AF-A0A924QS81-F1
#
_entry.id   AF-A0A924QS81-F1
#
_cell.length_a   1.000
_cell.length_b   1.000
_cell.length_c   1.000
_cell.angle_alpha   90.00
_cell.angle_beta   90.00
_cell.angle_gamma   90.00
#
_symmetry.space_group_name_H-M   'P 1'
#
loop_
_entity.id
_entity.type
_entity.pdbx_description
1 polymer ?
#
loop_
_entity_poly.entity_id
_entity_poly.type
_entity_poly.pdbx_seq_one_letter_code
_entity_poly.pdbx_strand_id
1 'polypeptide(L)'
;MRRLLQNAFRICLLAIIFCTANLQAQTKIYDSTTIAAFKQQVLPLVAGKEKQVQEMIDMIFSFGELGFQETETSKYLTDILTK
;
A
#
# COMPACT_ATOMS: atom_id res chain seq x y z
N MET A 1 -55.08 7.32 -3.66
CA MET A 1 -54.33 6.16 -3.14
C MET A 1 -53.34 5.56 -4.14
N ARG A 2 -53.71 5.22 -5.39
CA ARG A 2 -52.79 4.62 -6.37
C ARG A 2 -51.51 5.42 -6.68
N ARG A 3 -51.60 6.76 -6.75
CA ARG A 3 -50.42 7.64 -6.98
C ARG A 3 -49.45 7.68 -5.79
N LEU A 4 -49.95 7.57 -4.56
CA LEU A 4 -49.12 7.53 -3.35
C LEU A 4 -48.37 6.20 -3.24
N LEU A 5 -49.05 5.09 -3.57
CA LEU A 5 -48.44 3.77 -3.63
C LEU A 5 -47.32 3.70 -4.69
N GLN A 6 -47.55 4.33 -5.85
CA GLN A 6 -46.57 4.38 -6.94
C GLN A 6 -45.34 5.24 -6.60
N ASN A 7 -45.51 6.33 -5.84
CA ASN A 7 -44.40 7.16 -5.37
C ASN A 7 -43.57 6.46 -4.28
N ALA A 8 -44.22 5.76 -3.34
CA ALA A 8 -43.52 4.96 -2.33
C ALA A 8 -42.68 3.84 -2.97
N PHE A 9 -43.20 3.19 -4.01
CA PHE A 9 -42.46 2.18 -4.77
C PHE A 9 -41.23 2.77 -5.49
N ARG A 10 -41.36 3.96 -6.09
CA ARG A 10 -40.23 4.67 -6.74
C ARG A 10 -39.14 5.06 -5.75
N ILE A 11 -39.51 5.50 -4.55
CA ILE A 11 -38.55 5.87 -3.49
C ILE A 11 -37.80 4.62 -3.01
N CYS A 12 -38.49 3.50 -2.78
CA CYS A 12 -37.83 2.23 -2.44
C CYS A 12 -36.86 1.77 -3.55
N LEU A 13 -37.25 1.89 -4.82
CA LEU A 13 -36.38 1.52 -5.94
C LEU A 13 -35.08 2.37 -5.97
N LEU A 14 -35.21 3.68 -5.77
CA LEU A 14 -34.07 4.59 -5.71
C LEU A 14 -33.17 4.33 -4.49
N ALA A 15 -33.74 4.00 -3.34
CA ALA A 15 -32.99 3.65 -2.13
C ALA A 15 -32.19 2.35 -2.30
N ILE A 16 -32.73 1.35 -2.99
CA ILE A 16 -32.04 0.10 -3.30
C ILE A 16 -30.84 0.35 -4.22
N ILE A 17 -30.99 1.19 -5.25
CA ILE A 17 -29.90 1.56 -6.17
C ILE A 17 -28.81 2.34 -5.44
N PHE A 18 -29.17 3.22 -4.50
CA PHE A 18 -28.21 3.96 -3.69
C PHE A 18 -27.44 3.04 -2.71
N CYS A 19 -28.10 2.00 -2.18
CA CYS A 19 -27.47 1.00 -1.31
C CYS A 19 -26.45 0.14 -2.08
N THR A 20 -26.76 -0.30 -3.30
CA THR A 20 -25.83 -1.12 -4.11
C THR A 20 -24.62 -0.35 -4.61
N ALA A 21 -24.72 0.97 -4.82
CA ALA A 21 -23.57 1.82 -5.18
C ALA A 21 -22.48 1.86 -4.09
N ASN A 22 -22.86 1.71 -2.82
CA ASN A 22 -21.91 1.70 -1.70
C ASN A 22 -21.18 0.35 -1.53
N LEU A 23 -21.63 -0.73 -2.18
CA LEU A 23 -20.95 -2.04 -2.11
C LEU A 23 -19.64 -2.08 -2.92
N GLN A 24 -19.42 -1.13 -3.85
CA GLN A 24 -18.21 -1.08 -4.68
C GLN A 24 -17.00 -0.44 -3.96
N ALA A 25 -17.16 0.06 -2.74
CA ALA A 25 -16.08 0.62 -1.93
C ALA A 25 -15.34 -0.44 -1.07
N GLN A 26 -15.39 -1.72 -1.45
CA GLN A 26 -14.72 -2.79 -0.70
C GLN A 26 -13.21 -2.79 -0.95
N THR A 27 -12.44 -2.86 0.14
CA THR A 27 -10.98 -2.99 0.10
C THR A 27 -10.58 -4.31 -0.55
N LYS A 28 -9.51 -4.33 -1.35
CA LYS A 28 -8.98 -5.58 -1.91
C LYS A 28 -8.46 -6.45 -0.77
N ILE A 29 -9.14 -7.56 -0.51
CA ILE A 29 -8.69 -8.59 0.43
C ILE A 29 -8.02 -9.69 -0.39
N TYR A 30 -6.74 -9.93 -0.12
CA TYR A 30 -5.99 -11.05 -0.71
C TYR A 30 -6.09 -12.27 0.20
N ASP A 31 -6.32 -13.44 -0.39
CA ASP A 31 -6.29 -14.70 0.35
C ASP A 31 -4.84 -15.12 0.67
N SER A 32 -4.70 -16.07 1.60
CA SER A 32 -3.39 -16.55 2.06
C SER A 32 -2.54 -17.15 0.93
N THR A 33 -3.16 -17.78 -0.06
CA THR A 33 -2.47 -18.39 -1.21
C THR A 33 -1.86 -17.32 -2.09
N THR A 34 -2.62 -16.27 -2.41
CA THR A 34 -2.13 -15.13 -3.22
C THR A 34 -1.00 -14.40 -2.49
N ILE A 35 -1.11 -14.19 -1.18
CA ILE A 35 -0.04 -13.58 -0.38
C ILE A 35 1.23 -14.44 -0.39
N ALA A 36 1.09 -15.77 -0.25
CA ALA A 36 2.23 -16.68 -0.32
C ALA A 36 2.92 -16.64 -1.68
N ALA A 37 2.14 -16.60 -2.76
CA ALA A 37 2.67 -16.45 -4.12
C ALA A 37 3.45 -15.14 -4.30
N PHE A 38 2.92 -14.01 -3.80
CA PHE A 38 3.65 -12.74 -3.84
C PHE A 38 4.95 -12.79 -3.04
N LYS A 39 4.94 -13.37 -1.83
CA LYS A 39 6.18 -13.55 -1.05
C LYS A 39 7.22 -14.37 -1.80
N GLN A 40 6.81 -15.48 -2.42
CA GLN A 40 7.70 -16.33 -3.20
C GLN A 40 8.33 -15.58 -4.38
N GLN A 41 7.59 -14.69 -5.02
CA GLN A 41 8.09 -13.85 -6.11
C GLN A 41 9.06 -12.77 -5.63
N VAL A 42 8.80 -12.15 -4.47
CA VAL A 42 9.61 -11.05 -3.93
C VAL A 42 10.92 -11.54 -3.29
N LEU A 43 10.93 -12.73 -2.67
CA LEU A 43 12.11 -13.31 -2.02
C LEU A 43 13.39 -13.26 -2.88
N PRO A 44 13.43 -13.76 -4.13
CA PRO A 44 14.64 -13.70 -4.95
C PRO A 44 15.03 -12.27 -5.34
N LEU A 45 14.06 -11.35 -5.48
CA LEU A 45 14.34 -9.95 -5.80
C LEU A 45 15.03 -9.23 -4.64
N VAL A 46 14.63 -9.55 -3.40
CA VAL A 46 15.28 -9.05 -2.19
C VAL A 46 16.67 -9.67 -2.03
N ALA A 47 16.79 -10.99 -2.21
CA ALA A 47 18.08 -11.68 -2.14
C ALA A 47 19.09 -11.13 -3.17
N GLY A 48 18.63 -10.79 -4.38
CA GLY A 48 19.46 -10.16 -5.41
C GLY A 48 20.03 -8.78 -5.04
N LYS A 49 19.56 -8.16 -3.94
CA LYS A 49 20.05 -6.87 -3.44
C LYS A 49 21.05 -7.01 -2.29
N GLU A 50 21.46 -8.23 -1.91
CA GLU A 50 22.36 -8.49 -0.79
C GLU A 50 23.58 -7.58 -0.79
N LYS A 51 24.35 -7.54 -1.89
CA LYS A 51 25.55 -6.71 -2.00
C LYS A 51 25.27 -5.22 -1.79
N GLN A 52 24.19 -4.72 -2.41
CA GLN A 52 23.78 -3.32 -2.26
C GLN A 52 23.47 -3.00 -0.79
N VAL A 53 22.78 -3.91 -0.09
CA VAL A 53 22.48 -3.76 1.33
C VAL A 53 23.77 -3.76 2.17
N GLN A 54 24.73 -4.63 1.86
CA GLN A 54 26.04 -4.63 2.55
C GLN A 54 26.76 -3.29 2.38
N GLU A 55 26.87 -2.78 1.16
CA GLU A 55 27.51 -1.48 0.89
C GLU A 55 26.78 -0.32 1.60
N MET A 56 25.45 -0.36 1.67
CA MET A 56 24.65 0.63 2.40
C MET A 56 24.90 0.56 3.91
N ILE A 57 24.98 -0.65 4.48
CA ILE A 57 25.29 -0.86 5.90
C ILE A 57 26.68 -0.30 6.20
N ASP A 58 27.70 -0.71 5.43
CA ASP A 58 29.08 -0.27 5.61
C ASP A 58 29.20 1.26 5.57
N MET A 59 28.52 1.90 4.60
CA MET A 59 28.51 3.35 4.46
C MET A 59 27.84 4.05 5.64
N ILE A 60 26.63 3.64 6.02
CA ILE A 60 25.88 4.25 7.14
C ILE A 60 26.68 4.14 8.44
N PHE A 61 27.27 2.97 8.71
CA PHE A 61 28.11 2.79 9.91
C PHE A 61 29.39 3.62 9.86
N SER A 62 29.96 3.85 8.67
CA SER A 62 31.19 4.64 8.52
C SER A 62 31.02 6.12 8.85
N PHE A 63 29.81 6.68 8.74
CA PHE A 63 29.55 8.08 9.07
C PHE A 63 29.63 8.36 10.57
N GLY A 64 29.26 7.39 11.41
CA GLY A 64 29.38 7.51 12.87
C GLY A 64 28.67 8.72 13.46
N GLU A 65 27.57 9.17 12.85
CA GLU A 65 26.84 10.37 13.26
C GLU A 65 26.09 10.16 14.58
N LEU A 66 25.99 11.22 15.37
CA LEU A 66 25.18 11.21 16.58
C LEU A 66 23.69 11.21 16.21
N GLY A 67 22.88 10.59 17.07
CA GLY A 67 21.43 10.66 16.94
C GLY A 67 20.97 12.12 16.86
N PHE A 68 20.03 12.40 15.94
CA PHE A 68 19.52 13.74 15.62
C PHE A 68 20.53 14.69 14.95
N GLN A 69 21.69 14.21 14.50
CA GLN A 69 22.69 14.96 13.71
C GLN A 69 23.14 14.20 12.46
N GLU A 70 22.24 13.40 11.87
CA GLU A 70 22.50 12.45 10.78
C GLU A 70 22.50 13.13 9.39
N THR A 71 23.34 14.14 9.20
CA THR A 71 23.36 14.97 7.98
C THR A 71 23.86 14.19 6.76
N GLU A 72 24.99 13.51 6.88
CA GLU A 72 25.58 12.73 5.77
C GLU A 72 24.78 11.45 5.51
N THR A 73 24.28 10.80 6.56
CA THR A 73 23.39 9.63 6.44
C THR A 73 22.11 9.99 5.69
N SER A 74 21.46 11.10 6.05
CA SER A 74 20.23 11.56 5.37
C SER A 74 20.47 11.90 3.92
N LYS A 75 21.59 12.57 3.62
CA LYS A 75 22.00 12.91 2.26
C LYS A 75 22.25 11.65 1.44
N TYR A 76 23.04 10.70 1.95
CA TYR A 76 23.34 9.43 1.27
C TYR A 76 22.07 8.64 0.92
N LEU A 77 21.14 8.50 1.87
CA LEU A 77 19.87 7.79 1.63
C LEU A 77 18.99 8.52 0.62
N THR A 78 18.95 9.85 0.66
CA THR A 78 18.21 10.66 -0.32
C THR A 78 18.82 10.53 -1.72
N ASP A 79 20.14 10.53 -1.83
CA ASP A 79 20.87 10.34 -3.08
C ASP A 79 20.64 8.94 -3.70
N ILE A 80 20.38 7.92 -2.89
CA ILE A 80 19.98 6.59 -3.40
C ILE A 80 18.59 6.64 -4.02
N LEU A 81 17.66 7.38 -3.44
CA LEU A 81 16.25 7.42 -3.85
C LEU A 81 15.98 8.37 -5.02
N THR A 82 16.89 9.29 -5.31
CA THR A 82 16.78 10.26 -6.43
C THR A 82 17.32 9.72 -7.75
N LYS A 83 17.96 8.55 -7.74
CA LYS A 83 18.44 7.83 -8.94
C LYS A 83 17.34 6.98 -9.54
#